data_AF-A0A9E2SFC7-F1
#
_entry.id   AF-A0A9E2SFC7-F1
#
_cell.length_a   1.000
_cell.length_b   1.000
_cell.length_c   1.000
_cell.angle_alpha   90.00
_cell.angle_beta   90.00
_cell.angle_gamma   90.00
#
_symmetry.space_group_name_H-M   'P 1'
#
loop_
_entity.id
_entity.type
_entity.pdbx_description
1 polymer ?
#
loop_
_entity_poly.entity_id
_entity_poly.type
_entity_poly.pdbx_seq_one_letter_code
_entity_poly.pdbx_strand_id
1 'polypeptide(L)'
;MTTIFSKEHLRKRHYDWSDGRNHSMQNNEPDRRTFDRFNGFQVLFIINYFGKSLGKQNIAVGLKVEELISAQLPPDVKSELSVFHWLRGVYLFYGN
;
A
#
# COMPACT_ATOMS: atom_id res chain seq x y z
N MET A 1 -8.79 -3.36 -19.56
CA MET A 1 -9.27 -3.85 -18.26
C MET A 1 -8.23 -3.48 -17.21
N THR A 2 -8.57 -2.61 -16.26
CA THR A 2 -7.72 -2.32 -15.10
C THR A 2 -7.91 -3.42 -14.06
N THR A 3 -6.87 -4.22 -13.83
CA THR A 3 -6.92 -5.30 -12.86
C THR A 3 -6.62 -4.74 -11.47
N ILE A 4 -7.57 -4.89 -10.55
CA ILE A 4 -7.38 -4.56 -9.13
C ILE A 4 -6.31 -5.51 -8.56
N PHE A 5 -5.36 -4.97 -7.79
CA PHE A 5 -4.34 -5.78 -7.15
C PHE A 5 -4.96 -6.56 -5.98
N SER A 6 -4.91 -7.89 -6.03
CA SER A 6 -5.52 -8.77 -5.04
C SER A 6 -4.47 -9.41 -4.13
N LYS A 7 -4.94 -10.10 -3.09
CA LYS A 7 -4.11 -10.89 -2.17
C LYS A 7 -3.22 -11.89 -2.90
N GLU A 8 -3.71 -12.51 -3.96
CA GLU A 8 -2.98 -13.53 -4.73
C GLU A 8 -1.78 -12.95 -5.52
N HIS A 9 -1.78 -11.65 -5.76
CA HIS A 9 -0.66 -10.98 -6.43
C HIS A 9 0.47 -10.60 -5.46
N LEU A 10 0.21 -10.55 -4.15
CA LEU A 10 1.24 -10.27 -3.15
C LEU A 10 2.32 -11.35 -3.15
N ARG A 11 3.59 -10.93 -3.11
CA ARG A 11 4.74 -11.85 -3.08
C ARG A 11 5.30 -12.08 -1.68
N LYS A 12 5.11 -11.14 -0.75
CA LYS A 12 5.58 -11.31 0.62
C LYS A 12 4.60 -12.22 1.38
N ARG A 13 5.14 -13.13 2.18
CA ARG A 13 4.36 -14.17 2.89
C ARG A 13 4.11 -13.87 4.37
N HIS A 14 4.66 -12.78 4.88
CA HIS A 14 4.63 -12.45 6.31
C HIS A 14 3.38 -11.67 6.74
N TYR A 15 2.40 -11.51 5.86
CA TYR A 15 1.21 -10.73 6.18
C TYR A 15 0.27 -11.47 7.13
N ASP A 16 -0.14 -10.77 8.17
CA ASP A 16 -1.25 -11.15 9.01
C ASP A 16 -2.58 -10.75 8.34
N TRP A 17 -3.51 -11.70 8.30
CA TRP A 17 -4.86 -11.57 7.75
C TRP A 17 -5.94 -11.79 8.82
N SER A 18 -5.53 -11.98 10.08
CA SER A 18 -6.44 -12.21 11.20
C SER A 18 -7.06 -10.92 11.73
N ASP A 19 -6.36 -9.79 11.56
CA ASP A 19 -6.84 -8.49 12.02
C ASP A 19 -7.40 -7.64 10.86
N GLY A 20 -8.71 -7.70 10.67
CA GLY A 20 -9.45 -6.76 9.83
C GLY A 20 -9.73 -5.42 10.51
N ARG A 21 -9.40 -5.29 11.82
CA ARG A 21 -9.58 -4.04 12.56
C ARG A 21 -8.46 -3.09 12.15
N ASN A 22 -8.80 -1.80 12.00
CA ASN A 22 -7.95 -0.69 11.54
C ASN A 22 -7.94 -0.38 10.04
N HIS A 23 -8.56 -1.18 9.17
CA HIS A 23 -8.88 -0.71 7.82
C HIS A 23 -10.35 -0.26 7.77
N SER A 24 -10.59 1.03 7.59
CA SER A 24 -11.96 1.53 7.45
C SER A 24 -12.52 1.10 6.10
N MET A 25 -13.37 0.08 6.10
CA MET A 25 -14.21 -0.24 4.92
C MET A 25 -15.15 0.92 4.52
N GLN A 26 -15.30 1.94 5.38
CA GLN A 26 -16.15 3.11 5.15
C GLN A 26 -15.40 4.31 4.57
N ASN A 27 -14.10 4.47 4.85
CA ASN A 27 -13.29 5.57 4.36
C ASN A 27 -12.35 5.07 3.25
N ASN A 28 -12.66 5.43 2.02
CA ASN A 28 -11.94 5.01 0.81
C ASN A 28 -10.61 5.75 0.59
N GLU A 29 -10.11 6.50 1.57
CA GLU A 29 -8.90 7.32 1.49
C GLU A 29 -7.95 7.09 2.67
N PRO A 30 -6.60 7.16 2.45
CA PRO A 30 -5.61 7.15 3.52
C PRO A 30 -5.80 8.33 4.47
N ASP A 31 -5.77 8.07 5.77
CA ASP A 31 -5.87 9.12 6.78
C ASP A 31 -4.81 8.91 7.89
N ARG A 32 -5.03 9.52 9.06
CA ARG A 32 -4.08 9.45 10.19
C ARG A 32 -4.16 8.13 10.98
N ARG A 33 -4.93 7.13 10.52
CA ARG A 33 -4.93 5.78 11.09
C ARG A 33 -3.53 5.18 11.06
N THR A 34 -3.20 4.44 12.12
CA THR A 34 -1.95 3.67 12.19
C THR A 34 -1.89 2.67 11.05
N PHE A 35 -0.75 2.66 10.36
CA PHE A 35 -0.44 1.69 9.33
C PHE A 35 0.51 0.63 9.89
N ASP A 36 0.11 -0.62 9.75
CA ASP A 36 0.91 -1.80 10.02
C ASP A 36 1.30 -2.46 8.70
N ARG A 37 2.60 -2.44 8.40
CA ARG A 37 3.15 -3.07 7.18
C ARG A 37 3.04 -4.60 7.17
N PHE A 38 2.74 -5.21 8.32
CA PHE A 38 2.48 -6.65 8.43
C PHE A 38 0.98 -6.97 8.29
N ASN A 39 0.08 -5.99 8.34
CA ASN A 39 -1.34 -6.21 8.09
C ASN A 39 -1.63 -6.27 6.58
N GLY A 40 -1.99 -7.46 6.09
CA GLY A 40 -2.22 -7.69 4.66
C GLY A 40 -3.35 -6.85 4.06
N PHE A 41 -4.40 -6.55 4.84
CA PHE A 41 -5.52 -5.72 4.38
C PHE A 41 -5.10 -4.25 4.21
N GLN A 42 -4.35 -3.69 5.16
CA GLN A 42 -3.86 -2.32 5.06
C GLN A 42 -2.86 -2.16 3.92
N VAL A 43 -1.95 -3.13 3.73
CA VAL A 43 -1.00 -3.13 2.62
C VAL A 43 -1.72 -3.16 1.27
N LEU A 44 -2.71 -4.05 1.09
CA LEU A 44 -3.52 -4.10 -0.13
C LEU A 44 -4.28 -2.80 -0.39
N PHE A 45 -4.84 -2.20 0.65
CA PHE A 45 -5.52 -0.92 0.54
C PHE A 45 -4.58 0.17 0.00
N ILE A 46 -3.41 0.35 0.64
CA ILE A 46 -2.44 1.35 0.22
C ILE A 46 -1.96 1.10 -1.21
N ILE A 47 -1.65 -0.13 -1.58
CA ILE A 47 -1.24 -0.50 -2.95
C ILE A 47 -2.30 -0.07 -3.97
N ASN A 48 -3.56 -0.46 -3.74
CA ASN A 48 -4.64 -0.18 -4.69
C ASN A 48 -4.98 1.31 -4.76
N TYR A 49 -5.01 1.99 -3.60
CA TYR A 49 -5.26 3.43 -3.55
C TYR A 49 -4.15 4.20 -4.25
N PHE A 50 -2.88 3.86 -4.00
CA PHE A 50 -1.74 4.49 -4.65
C PHE A 50 -1.78 4.28 -6.17
N GLY A 51 -2.00 3.04 -6.64
CA GLY A 51 -2.16 2.74 -8.07
C GLY A 51 -3.31 3.52 -8.72
N LYS A 52 -4.44 3.66 -8.03
CA LYS A 52 -5.58 4.49 -8.46
C LYS A 52 -5.18 5.96 -8.58
N SER A 53 -4.47 6.51 -7.59
CA SER A 53 -4.02 7.91 -7.59
C SER A 53 -3.07 8.25 -8.74
N LEU A 54 -2.36 7.26 -9.28
CA LEU A 54 -1.49 7.39 -10.45
C LEU A 54 -2.21 7.15 -11.79
N GLY A 55 -3.47 6.74 -11.78
CA GLY A 55 -4.18 6.24 -12.96
C GLY A 55 -3.57 4.93 -13.52
N LYS A 56 -2.79 4.20 -12.70
CA LYS A 56 -2.04 3.00 -13.11
C LYS A 56 -2.34 1.84 -12.14
N GLN A 57 -3.41 1.12 -12.41
CA GLN A 57 -3.82 -0.07 -11.65
C GLN A 57 -3.47 -1.33 -12.44
N ASN A 58 -2.23 -1.78 -12.28
CA ASN A 58 -1.74 -3.03 -12.85
C ASN A 58 -0.82 -3.76 -11.86
N ILE A 59 -0.58 -5.05 -12.13
CA ILE A 59 0.17 -5.93 -11.24
C ILE A 59 1.60 -5.43 -11.01
N ALA A 60 2.27 -4.90 -12.03
CA ALA A 60 3.65 -4.42 -11.91
C ALA A 60 3.77 -3.24 -10.94
N VAL A 61 2.83 -2.29 -10.98
CA VAL A 61 2.77 -1.18 -10.00
C VAL A 61 2.56 -1.72 -8.60
N GLY A 62 1.62 -2.64 -8.41
CA GLY A 62 1.34 -3.19 -7.09
C GLY A 62 2.52 -3.95 -6.49
N LEU A 63 3.24 -4.74 -7.30
CA LEU A 63 4.46 -5.42 -6.87
C LEU A 63 5.59 -4.44 -6.51
N LYS A 64 5.75 -3.35 -7.27
CA LYS A 64 6.75 -2.31 -6.96
C LYS A 64 6.43 -1.61 -5.64
N VAL A 65 5.15 -1.30 -5.40
CA VAL A 65 4.71 -0.65 -4.15
C VAL A 65 4.86 -1.61 -2.97
N GLU A 66 4.51 -2.89 -3.14
CA GLU A 66 4.75 -3.93 -2.13
C GLU A 66 6.23 -4.01 -1.74
N GLU A 67 7.14 -4.02 -2.73
CA GLU A 67 8.57 -4.05 -2.48
C GLU A 67 9.02 -2.82 -1.69
N LEU A 68 8.60 -1.62 -2.08
CA LEU A 68 8.92 -0.38 -1.37
C LEU A 68 8.46 -0.45 0.08
N ILE A 69 7.19 -0.79 0.33
CA ILE A 69 6.63 -0.87 1.69
C ILE A 69 7.40 -1.89 2.55
N SER A 70 7.66 -3.08 2.01
CA SER A 70 8.26 -4.16 2.79
C SER A 70 9.75 -3.95 3.06
N ALA A 71 10.50 -3.36 2.11
CA ALA A 71 11.96 -3.27 2.18
C ALA A 71 12.46 -1.89 2.62
N GLN A 72 11.73 -0.81 2.31
CA GLN A 72 12.26 0.56 2.37
C GLN A 72 11.40 1.53 3.18
N LEU A 73 10.24 1.11 3.68
CA LEU A 73 9.39 1.98 4.50
C LEU A 73 10.14 2.43 5.77
N PRO A 74 10.36 3.74 5.98
CA PRO A 74 11.04 4.23 7.16
C PRO A 74 10.24 3.94 8.44
N PRO A 75 10.90 3.62 9.57
CA PRO A 75 10.24 3.24 10.81
C PRO A 75 9.45 4.37 11.49
N ASP A 76 9.72 5.62 11.13
CA ASP A 76 9.02 6.82 11.60
C ASP A 76 7.75 7.13 10.80
N VAL A 77 7.55 6.49 9.64
CA VAL A 77 6.34 6.61 8.82
C VAL A 77 5.27 5.65 9.33
N LYS A 78 4.37 6.16 10.19
CA LYS A 78 3.45 5.33 10.99
C LYS A 78 1.97 5.37 10.60
N SER A 79 1.55 6.31 9.75
CA SER A 79 0.13 6.45 9.37
C SER A 79 -0.09 6.16 7.89
N GLU A 80 -1.30 5.71 7.53
CA GLU A 80 -1.68 5.46 6.13
C GLU A 80 -1.40 6.68 5.23
N LEU A 81 -1.74 7.88 5.71
CA LEU A 81 -1.48 9.14 5.01
C LEU A 81 0.02 9.42 4.84
N SER A 82 0.82 9.20 5.89
CA SER A 82 2.28 9.36 5.81
C SER A 82 2.90 8.37 4.84
N VAL A 83 2.44 7.11 4.85
CA VAL A 83 2.89 6.06 3.90
C VAL A 83 2.57 6.47 2.48
N PHE A 84 1.35 6.95 2.22
CA PHE A 84 0.94 7.45 0.90
C PHE A 84 1.83 8.60 0.41
N HIS A 85 2.09 9.61 1.25
CA HIS A 85 2.97 10.72 0.88
C HIS A 85 4.41 10.28 0.65
N TRP A 86 4.93 9.36 1.48
CA TRP A 86 6.25 8.78 1.29
C TRP A 86 6.35 8.03 -0.04
N LEU A 87 5.36 7.18 -0.36
CA LEU A 87 5.27 6.48 -1.65
C LEU A 87 5.28 7.45 -2.83
N ARG A 88 4.52 8.56 -2.76
CA ARG A 88 4.54 9.60 -3.80
C ARG A 88 5.94 10.19 -3.98
N GLY A 89 6.64 10.49 -2.88
CA GLY A 89 8.02 10.96 -2.91
C GLY A 89 8.92 9.96 -3.64
N VAL A 90 9.12 8.77 -3.07
CA VAL A 90 10.08 7.79 -3.61
C VAL A 90 9.72 7.34 -5.03
N TYR A 91 8.44 7.11 -5.32
CA TYR A 91 8.04 6.57 -6.61
C TYR A 91 8.23 7.57 -7.75
N LEU A 92 8.03 8.87 -7.50
CA LEU A 92 8.30 9.93 -8.47
C LEU A 92 9.79 10.17 -8.66
N PHE A 93 10.60 10.06 -7.61
CA PHE A 93 12.06 10.18 -7.73
C PHE A 93 12.69 9.02 -8.52
N TYR A 94 12.20 7.78 -8.37
CA TYR A 94 12.66 6.62 -9.16
C TYR A 94 11.90 6.42 -10.49
N GLY A 95 11.02 7.36 -10.84
CA GLY A 95 10.16 7.27 -12.02
C GLY A 95 10.61 8.13 -13.20
N ASN A 96 11.73 8.83 -13.06
CA ASN A 96 12.33 9.71 -14.06
C ASN A 96 13.65 9.11 -14.58
#